data_AF-A0A940W2M7-F1
#
_entry.id   AF-A0A940W2M7-F1
#
_cell.length_a   1.000
_cell.length_b   1.000
_cell.length_c   1.000
_cell.angle_alpha   90.00
_cell.angle_beta   90.00
_cell.angle_gamma   90.00
#
_symmetry.space_group_name_H-M   'P 1'
#
loop_
_entity.id
_entity.type
_entity.pdbx_description
1 polymer ?
#
loop_
_entity_poly.entity_id
_entity_poly.type
_entity_poly.pdbx_seq_one_letter_code
_entity_poly.pdbx_strand_id
1 'polypeptide(L)' 'MIISEELAQRIVDSAMLLVHRNVNIMNREGVIIATGHPHRRRTFHKG' A
#
# COMPACT_ATOMS: atom_id res chain seq x y z
N MET A 1 -7.98 -5.28 10.24
CA MET A 1 -7.85 -4.81 8.84
C MET A 1 -8.94 -5.49 8.02
N ILE A 2 -9.66 -4.76 7.16
CA ILE A 2 -10.85 -5.28 6.45
C ILE A 2 -10.46 -6.14 5.23
N ILE A 3 -9.23 -6.00 4.74
CA ILE A 3 -8.67 -6.74 3.59
C ILE A 3 -7.38 -7.46 3.98
N SER A 4 -6.96 -8.49 3.25
CA SER A 4 -5.67 -9.16 3.45
C SER A 4 -4.51 -8.33 2.86
N GLU A 5 -3.27 -8.57 3.32
CA GLU A 5 -2.07 -7.94 2.72
C GLU A 5 -1.94 -8.29 1.22
N GLU A 6 -2.29 -9.52 0.84
CA GLU A 6 -2.28 -9.97 -0.55
C GLU A 6 -3.28 -9.18 -1.41
N LEU A 7 -4.52 -9.03 -0.94
CA LEU A 7 -5.52 -8.23 -1.64
C LEU A 7 -5.11 -6.76 -1.72
N ALA A 8 -4.56 -6.21 -0.64
CA ALA A 8 -4.05 -4.85 -0.61
C ALA A 8 -2.93 -4.65 -1.65
N GLN A 9 -2.01 -5.61 -1.79
CA GLN A 9 -0.94 -5.53 -2.80
C GLN A 9 -1.51 -5.59 -4.22
N ARG A 10 -2.48 -6.48 -4.50
CA ARG A 10 -3.14 -6.54 -5.81
C ARG A 10 -3.83 -5.22 -6.19
N ILE A 11 -4.43 -4.53 -5.20
CA ILE A 11 -5.03 -3.21 -5.42
C ILE A 11 -3.94 -2.18 -5.74
N VAL A 12 -2.85 -2.15 -4.98
CA VAL A 12 -1.71 -1.26 -5.23
C VAL A 12 -1.15 -1.48 -6.64
N ASP A 13 -0.87 -2.72 -7.01
CA ASP A 13 -0.33 -3.07 -8.32
C ASP A 13 -1.26 -2.60 -9.45
N SER A 14 -2.56 -2.86 -9.31
CA SER A 14 -3.57 -2.42 -10.29
C SER A 14 -3.68 -0.90 -10.37
N ALA A 15 -3.67 -0.20 -9.23
CA ALA A 15 -3.77 1.25 -9.19
C ALA A 15 -2.55 1.93 -9.82
N MET A 16 -1.34 1.42 -9.57
CA MET A 16 -0.11 1.96 -10.15
C MET A 16 -0.09 1.91 -11.68
N LEU A 17 -0.71 0.89 -12.29
CA LEU A 17 -0.87 0.81 -13.75
C LEU A 17 -1.73 1.94 -14.31
N LEU A 18 -2.70 2.43 -13.53
CA LEU A 18 -3.63 3.49 -13.95
C LEU A 18 -3.09 4.89 -13.66
N VAL A 19 -2.47 5.10 -12.50
CA VAL A 19 -2.07 6.43 -12.03
C VAL A 19 -0.62 6.79 -12.33
N HIS A 20 0.19 5.82 -12.76
CA HIS A 20 1.63 6.00 -13.07
C HIS A 20 2.42 6.70 -11.95
N ARG A 21 2.04 6.41 -10.71
CA ARG A 21 2.62 6.93 -9.46
C ARG A 21 2.57 5.82 -8.39
N ASN A 22 3.45 5.91 -7.40
CA ASN A 22 3.43 4.99 -6.28
C ASN A 22 2.15 5.18 -5.46
N VAL A 23 1.50 4.06 -5.12
CA VAL A 23 0.30 4.01 -4.28
C VAL A 23 0.63 3.25 -3.00
N ASN A 24 0.14 3.75 -1.88
CA ASN A 24 0.23 3.08 -0.59
C ASN A 24 -1.18 2.78 -0.08
N ILE A 25 -1.36 1.61 0.51
CA ILE A 25 -2.50 1.34 1.39
C ILE A 25 -1.95 1.23 2.81
N MET A 26 -2.65 1.87 3.74
CA MET A 26 -2.32 1.88 5.16
C MET A 26 -3.47 1.32 5.99
N ASN A 27 -3.14 0.73 7.14
CA ASN A 27 -4.15 0.39 8.15
C ASN A 27 -4.60 1.64 8.93
N ARG A 28 -5.50 1.46 9.90
CA ARG A 28 -6.06 2.59 10.69
C ARG A 28 -5.01 3.27 11.55
N GLU A 29 -3.96 2.54 11.90
CA GLU A 29 -2.82 2.98 12.67
C GLU A 29 -1.77 3.69 11.81
N GLY A 30 -2.01 3.91 10.52
CA GLY A 30 -1.07 4.60 9.61
C GLY A 30 0.12 3.76 9.15
N VAL A 31 0.13 2.45 9.42
CA VAL A 31 1.17 1.52 8.95
C VAL A 31 0.87 1.11 7.52
N ILE A 32 1.87 1.21 6.65
CA ILE A 32 1.81 0.79 5.25
C ILE A 32 1.74 -0.74 5.17
N ILE A 33 0.62 -1.24 4.67
CA ILE A 33 0.29 -2.66 4.53
C ILE A 33 0.46 -3.16 3.09
N ALA A 34 0.44 -2.26 2.11
CA ALA A 34 0.80 -2.52 0.72
C ALA A 34 1.36 -1.26 0.06
N THR A 35 2.32 -1.41 -0.86
CA THR A 35 3.02 -0.27 -1.47
C THR A 35 3.74 -0.69 -2.74
N GLY A 36 3.92 0.26 -3.67
CA GLY A 36 4.81 0.11 -4.82
C GLY A 36 6.30 0.20 -4.47
N HIS A 37 6.64 0.62 -3.24
CA HIS A 37 8.02 0.72 -2.76
C HIS A 37 8.25 -0.32 -1.65
N PRO A 38 8.81 -1.51 -1.95
CA PRO A 38 8.91 -2.61 -0.98
C PRO A 38 9.58 -2.23 0.35
N HIS A 39 10.57 -1.34 0.32
CA HIS A 39 11.28 -0.83 1.50
C HIS A 39 10.39 -0.01 2.46
N ARG A 40 9.22 0.46 2.02
CA ARG A 40 8.25 1.18 2.85
C ARG A 40 7.22 0.26 3.52
N ARG A 41 7.16 -1.02 3.14
CA ARG A 41 6.19 -1.94 3.73
C ARG A 41 6.47 -2.08 5.24
N ARG A 42 5.41 -2.11 6.06
CA ARG A 42 5.48 -2.15 7.54
C ARG A 42 6.14 -0.93 8.17
N THR A 43 6.25 0.18 7.44
CA THR A 43 6.65 1.48 8.00
C THR A 43 5.44 2.37 8.23
N PHE A 44 5.56 3.33 9.14
CA PHE A 44 4.55 4.35 9.35
C PHE A 44 4.56 5.36 8.19
N HIS A 45 3.39 5.73 7.69
CA HIS A 45 3.26 6.77 6.66
C HIS A 45 3.54 8.16 7.27
N LYS A 46 4.51 8.88 6.72
CA LYS A 46 4.98 10.17 7.25
C LYS A 46 4.54 11.41 6.43
N GLY A 47 3.61 11.24 5.49
CA GLY A 47 3.38 12.20 4.39
C GLY A 47 4.36 11.94 3.27
#